data_AF-A0A2V8UXV8-F1
#
_entry.id   AF-A0A2V8UXV8-F1
#
_cell.length_a   1.000
_cell.length_b   1.000
_cell.length_c   1.000
_cell.angle_alpha   90.00
_cell.angle_beta   90.00
_cell.angle_gamma   90.00
#
_symmetry.space_group_name_H-M   'P 1'
#
loop_
_entity.id
_entity.type
_entity.pdbx_description
1 polymer ?
#
loop_
_entity_poly.entity_id
_entity_poly.type
_entity_poly.pdbx_seq_one_letter_code
_entity_poly.pdbx_strand_id
1 'polypeptide(L)'
;MVFRTLLWLADFLRSNPDYRVMITGHTDFVGGVPCNERLALARANVVREFLMKYGASPGQITANGEGKRNPEVDNSTREHRWVNRRVAITATDASGKKMSLEDVITYKYRNRTPMVNRPRTTISRSKSMT
;
A
#
# COMPACT_ATOMS: atom_id res chain seq x y z
N MET A 1 -2.22 -5.50 11.87
CA MET A 1 -1.34 -5.65 10.69
C MET A 1 -1.28 -4.39 9.81
N VAL A 2 -2.38 -3.63 9.65
CA VAL A 2 -2.50 -2.47 8.73
C VAL A 2 -1.55 -1.28 9.04
N PHE A 3 -1.33 -0.97 10.31
CA PHE A 3 -0.52 0.18 10.74
C PHE A 3 0.95 0.13 10.23
N ARG A 4 1.54 -1.07 10.17
CA ARG A 4 2.93 -1.26 9.71
C ARG A 4 3.09 -0.97 8.21
N THR A 5 2.05 -1.23 7.42
CA THR A 5 2.09 -0.97 5.97
C THR A 5 1.95 0.50 5.67
N LEU A 6 1.10 1.24 6.38
CA LEU A 6 0.93 2.68 6.20
C LEU A 6 2.16 3.46 6.66
N LEU A 7 2.80 3.07 7.76
CA LEU A 7 4.08 3.67 8.18
C LEU A 7 5.17 3.48 7.12
N TRP A 8 5.32 2.26 6.63
CA TRP A 8 6.27 1.98 5.56
C TRP A 8 5.99 2.82 4.31
N LEU A 9 4.72 2.98 3.93
CA LEU A 9 4.34 3.79 2.78
C LEU A 9 4.65 5.28 3.00
N ALA A 10 4.44 5.80 4.21
CA ALA A 10 4.81 7.18 4.54
C ALA A 10 6.33 7.40 4.43
N ASP A 11 7.12 6.48 5.00
CA ASP A 11 8.58 6.50 4.90
C ASP A 11 9.07 6.37 3.45
N PHE A 12 8.41 5.52 2.66
CA PHE A 12 8.64 5.38 1.23
C PHE A 12 8.42 6.72 0.52
N LEU A 13 7.26 7.35 0.68
CA LEU A 13 6.96 8.61 -0.01
C LEU A 13 7.92 9.73 0.40
N ARG A 14 8.25 9.81 1.70
CA ARG A 14 9.25 10.75 2.23
C ARG A 14 10.61 10.59 1.57
N SER A 15 11.03 9.35 1.30
CA SER A 15 12.35 9.06 0.72
C SER A 15 12.38 9.14 -0.81
N ASN A 16 11.21 9.17 -1.46
CA ASN A 16 11.10 9.18 -2.93
C ASN A 16 10.12 10.28 -3.37
N PRO A 17 10.58 11.55 -3.48
CA PRO A 17 9.73 12.71 -3.70
C PRO A 17 9.00 12.70 -5.05
N ASP A 18 9.44 11.91 -6.03
CA ASP A 18 8.83 11.81 -7.35
C ASP A 18 7.65 10.82 -7.42
N TYR A 19 7.49 9.98 -6.39
CA TYR A 19 6.38 9.04 -6.35
C TYR A 19 5.11 9.73 -5.88
N ARG A 20 3.98 9.21 -6.36
CA ARG A 20 2.63 9.68 -6.00
C ARG A 20 1.77 8.50 -5.56
N VAL A 21 0.77 8.79 -4.74
CA VAL A 21 -0.26 7.82 -4.35
C VAL A 21 -1.65 8.42 -4.51
N MET A 22 -2.56 7.62 -5.07
CA MET A 22 -3.99 7.90 -5.09
C MET A 22 -4.68 6.96 -4.11
N ILE A 23 -5.40 7.55 -3.16
CA ILE A 23 -6.17 6.87 -2.14
C ILE A 23 -7.65 6.94 -2.53
N THR A 24 -8.28 5.79 -2.72
CA THR A 24 -9.68 5.70 -3.13
C THR A 24 -10.49 5.01 -2.05
N GLY A 25 -11.45 5.72 -1.47
CA GLY A 25 -12.40 5.14 -0.53
C GLY A 25 -13.58 4.50 -1.24
N HIS A 26 -14.06 3.39 -0.70
CA HIS A 26 -15.28 2.72 -1.11
C HIS A 26 -16.22 2.49 0.08
N THR A 27 -17.51 2.47 -0.20
CA THR A 27 -18.58 2.12 0.74
C THR A 27 -19.32 0.88 0.27
N ASP A 28 -20.22 0.37 1.11
CA ASP A 28 -21.22 -0.58 0.64
C ASP A 28 -22.35 0.13 -0.15
N PHE A 29 -23.36 -0.64 -0.54
CA PHE A 29 -24.49 -0.15 -1.33
C PHE A 29 -25.55 0.61 -0.52
N VAL A 30 -25.50 0.56 0.82
CA VAL A 30 -26.57 1.07 1.68
C VAL A 30 -26.51 2.59 1.72
N GLY A 31 -27.64 3.26 1.48
CA GLY A 31 -27.73 4.73 1.49
C GLY A 31 -27.65 5.42 0.12
N GLY A 32 -27.81 6.75 0.15
CA GLY A 32 -27.80 7.61 -1.02
C GLY A 32 -26.40 7.85 -1.58
N VAL A 33 -26.31 8.08 -2.90
CA VAL A 33 -25.03 8.31 -3.61
C VAL A 33 -24.19 9.43 -2.97
N PRO A 34 -24.73 10.64 -2.70
CA PRO A 34 -23.92 11.74 -2.15
C PRO A 34 -23.41 11.44 -0.73
N CYS A 35 -24.18 10.70 0.06
CA CYS A 35 -23.77 10.28 1.40
C CYS A 35 -22.59 9.31 1.32
N ASN A 36 -22.68 8.34 0.42
CA ASN A 36 -21.65 7.31 0.24
C ASN A 36 -20.35 7.88 -0.34
N GLU A 37 -20.43 8.83 -1.27
CA GLU A 37 -19.24 9.55 -1.77
C GLU A 37 -18.53 10.32 -0.65
N ARG A 38 -19.27 11.06 0.18
CA ARG A 38 -18.70 11.79 1.33
C ARG A 38 -18.06 10.84 2.33
N LEU A 39 -18.71 9.71 2.64
CA LEU A 39 -18.17 8.71 3.56
C LEU A 39 -16.90 8.04 3.00
N ALA A 40 -16.91 7.69 1.72
CA ALA A 40 -15.73 7.18 1.02
C ALA A 40 -14.57 8.18 1.04
N LEU A 41 -14.84 9.44 0.71
CA LEU A 41 -13.83 10.50 0.72
C LEU A 41 -13.27 10.73 2.13
N ALA A 42 -14.13 10.74 3.16
CA ALA A 42 -13.69 10.87 4.55
C ALA A 42 -12.73 9.73 4.95
N ARG A 43 -13.02 8.48 4.54
CA ARG A 43 -12.12 7.34 4.76
C ARG A 43 -10.78 7.50 4.06
N ALA A 44 -10.79 7.93 2.80
CA ALA A 44 -9.57 8.20 2.05
C ALA A 44 -8.73 9.31 2.72
N ASN A 45 -9.40 10.36 3.20
CA ASN A 45 -8.75 11.47 3.91
C ASN A 45 -8.08 11.02 5.21
N VAL A 46 -8.67 10.10 5.98
CA VAL A 46 -8.01 9.56 7.19
C VAL A 46 -6.65 8.93 6.85
N VAL A 47 -6.57 8.19 5.74
CA VAL A 47 -5.30 7.59 5.29
C VAL A 47 -4.34 8.67 4.78
N ARG A 48 -4.83 9.66 4.03
CA ARG A 48 -4.02 10.82 3.58
C ARG A 48 -3.38 11.55 4.77
N GLU A 49 -4.19 11.92 5.76
CA GLU A 49 -3.71 12.61 6.97
C GLU A 49 -2.71 11.75 7.74
N PHE A 50 -2.92 10.43 7.79
CA PHE A 50 -1.95 9.52 8.37
C PHE A 50 -0.60 9.60 7.65
N LEU A 51 -0.58 9.46 6.31
CA LEU A 51 0.67 9.50 5.55
C LEU A 51 1.39 10.84 5.71
N MET A 52 0.65 11.94 5.68
CA MET A 52 1.20 13.29 5.91
C MET A 52 1.80 13.44 7.30
N LYS A 53 1.09 12.96 8.34
CA LYS A 53 1.57 12.99 9.72
C LYS A 53 2.92 12.27 9.90
N TYR A 54 3.18 11.24 9.09
CA TYR A 54 4.44 10.48 9.13
C TYR A 54 5.44 10.88 8.04
N GLY A 55 5.25 12.04 7.40
CA GLY A 55 6.28 12.70 6.62
C GLY A 55 6.16 12.60 5.10
N ALA A 56 5.07 12.03 4.57
CA ALA A 56 4.79 12.15 3.14
C ALA A 56 4.37 13.59 2.78
N SER A 57 4.84 14.10 1.65
CA SER A 57 4.46 15.45 1.21
C SER A 57 3.01 15.51 0.72
N PRO A 58 2.24 16.58 1.01
CA PRO A 58 0.86 16.72 0.53
C PRO A 58 0.73 16.63 -0.99
N GLY A 59 1.73 17.12 -1.73
CA GLY A 59 1.75 17.06 -3.19
C GLY A 59 1.92 15.64 -3.76
N GLN A 60 2.26 14.67 -2.90
CA GLN A 60 2.39 13.27 -3.29
C GLN A 60 1.09 12.49 -3.17
N ILE A 61 0.06 13.03 -2.51
CA ILE A 61 -1.12 12.26 -2.10
C ILE A 61 -2.39 12.89 -2.65
N THR A 62 -3.14 12.12 -3.42
CA THR A 62 -4.51 12.46 -3.81
C THR A 62 -5.50 11.54 -3.09
N ALA A 63 -6.67 12.06 -2.74
CA ALA A 63 -7.74 11.32 -2.08
C ALA A 63 -9.04 11.47 -2.87
N ASN A 64 -9.73 10.36 -3.13
CA ASN A 64 -10.98 10.32 -3.86
C ASN A 64 -12.01 9.43 -3.15
N GLY A 65 -13.29 9.77 -3.27
CA GLY A 65 -14.41 8.99 -2.75
C GLY A 65 -15.27 8.43 -3.87
N GLU A 66 -15.15 7.13 -4.14
CA GLU A 66 -15.98 6.47 -5.16
C GLU A 66 -17.35 6.02 -4.61
N GLY A 67 -17.54 6.10 -3.30
CA GLY A 67 -18.75 5.64 -2.64
C GLY A 67 -19.03 4.18 -2.99
N LYS A 68 -20.24 3.92 -3.51
CA LYS A 68 -20.68 2.58 -3.92
C LYS A 68 -20.33 2.22 -5.37
N ARG A 69 -19.59 3.08 -6.09
CA ARG A 69 -19.15 2.78 -7.46
C ARG A 69 -18.02 1.76 -7.45
N ASN A 70 -17.96 0.97 -8.52
CA ASN A 70 -16.92 -0.04 -8.76
C ASN A 70 -16.78 -1.04 -7.60
N PRO A 71 -17.84 -1.83 -7.31
CA PRO A 71 -17.74 -2.93 -6.36
C PRO A 71 -16.70 -3.94 -6.85
N GLU A 72 -15.91 -4.48 -5.93
CA GLU A 72 -14.91 -5.51 -6.24
C GLU A 72 -15.55 -6.89 -6.30
N VAL A 73 -16.59 -7.08 -5.48
CA VAL A 73 -17.43 -8.27 -5.43
C VAL A 73 -18.90 -7.84 -5.41
N ASP A 74 -19.79 -8.69 -5.88
CA ASP A 74 -21.23 -8.41 -5.87
C ASP A 74 -21.73 -8.14 -4.43
N ASN A 75 -22.80 -7.36 -4.25
CA ASN A 75 -23.26 -7.00 -2.90
C ASN A 75 -24.26 -8.02 -2.27
N SER A 76 -24.36 -9.24 -2.82
CA SER A 76 -25.41 -10.19 -2.44
C SER A 76 -25.28 -10.70 -1.00
N THR A 77 -24.06 -11.01 -0.56
CA THR A 77 -23.80 -11.54 0.78
C THR A 77 -23.28 -10.47 1.74
N ARG A 78 -23.41 -10.72 3.05
CA ARG A 78 -22.86 -9.80 4.08
C ARG A 78 -21.34 -9.73 3.97
N GLU A 79 -20.73 -10.87 3.67
CA GLU A 79 -19.31 -11.07 3.50
C GLU A 79 -18.79 -10.23 2.32
N HIS A 80 -19.47 -10.28 1.17
CA HIS A 80 -19.07 -9.48 0.01
C HIS A 80 -19.25 -7.97 0.25
N ARG A 81 -20.29 -7.56 0.98
CA ARG A 81 -20.44 -6.15 1.38
C ARG A 81 -19.29 -5.65 2.24
N TRP A 82 -18.75 -6.49 3.11
CA TRP A 82 -17.57 -6.14 3.90
C TRP A 82 -16.34 -5.91 3.04
N VAL A 83 -16.12 -6.72 2.00
CA VAL A 83 -15.01 -6.54 1.05
C VAL A 83 -15.12 -5.19 0.32
N ASN A 84 -16.33 -4.75 -0.03
CA ASN A 84 -16.56 -3.47 -0.68
C ASN A 84 -16.30 -2.25 0.23
N ARG A 85 -16.29 -2.42 1.55
CA ARG A 85 -15.93 -1.36 2.51
C ARG A 85 -14.40 -1.26 2.66
N ARG A 86 -13.72 -0.86 1.58
CA ARG A 86 -12.26 -0.80 1.50
C ARG A 86 -11.72 0.60 1.22
N VAL A 87 -10.42 0.76 1.45
CA VAL A 87 -9.63 1.87 0.91
C VAL A 87 -8.56 1.25 0.01
N ALA A 88 -8.58 1.60 -1.27
CA ALA A 88 -7.58 1.19 -2.23
C ALA A 88 -6.48 2.24 -2.34
N ILE A 89 -5.23 1.80 -2.50
CA ILE A 89 -4.08 2.69 -2.68
C ILE A 89 -3.41 2.29 -3.98
N THR A 90 -3.30 3.25 -4.90
CA THR A 90 -2.55 3.10 -6.16
C THR A 90 -1.32 3.96 -6.08
N ALA A 91 -0.13 3.37 -6.16
CA ALA A 91 1.13 4.11 -6.24
C ALA A 91 1.57 4.25 -7.70
N THR A 92 2.14 5.39 -8.04
CA THR A 92 2.76 5.65 -9.36
C THR A 92 4.18 6.17 -9.18
N ASP A 93 5.07 5.75 -10.07
CA ASP A 93 6.44 6.24 -10.12
C ASP A 93 6.54 7.63 -10.78
N ALA A 94 7.78 8.14 -10.91
CA ALA A 94 8.09 9.43 -11.51
C ALA A 94 7.61 9.56 -12.97
N SER A 95 7.45 8.45 -13.69
CA SER A 95 6.96 8.42 -15.07
C SER A 95 5.42 8.35 -15.16
N GLY A 96 4.74 8.25 -14.02
CA GLY A 96 3.29 8.05 -13.95
C GLY A 96 2.87 6.59 -14.14
N LYS A 97 3.82 5.65 -14.22
CA LYS A 97 3.52 4.22 -14.31
C LYS A 97 3.01 3.71 -12.97
N LYS A 98 1.89 2.99 -12.98
CA LYS A 98 1.35 2.32 -11.78
C LYS A 98 2.31 1.24 -11.32
N MET A 99 2.63 1.24 -10.04
CA MET A 99 3.45 0.20 -9.43
C MET A 99 2.66 -1.09 -9.32
N SER A 100 3.25 -2.19 -9.75
CA SER A 100 2.74 -3.53 -9.47
C SER A 100 3.06 -3.95 -8.03
N LEU A 101 2.39 -4.99 -7.53
CA LEU A 101 2.73 -5.58 -6.23
C LEU A 101 4.18 -6.07 -6.20
N GLU A 102 4.70 -6.58 -7.32
CA GLU A 102 6.08 -7.03 -7.46
C GLU A 102 7.07 -5.87 -7.32
N ASP A 103 6.77 -4.71 -7.93
CA ASP A 103 7.58 -3.50 -7.79
C ASP A 103 7.63 -3.04 -6.32
N VAL A 104 6.47 -3.04 -5.66
CA VAL A 104 6.33 -2.65 -4.24
C VAL A 104 7.09 -3.61 -3.33
N ILE A 105 6.93 -4.92 -3.54
CA ILE A 105 7.63 -5.97 -2.79
C ILE A 105 9.14 -5.83 -2.99
N THR A 106 9.58 -5.74 -4.24
CA THR A 106 11.00 -5.61 -4.58
C THR A 106 11.62 -4.39 -3.89
N TYR A 107 10.95 -3.23 -3.95
CA TYR A 107 11.43 -2.04 -3.25
C TYR A 107 11.54 -2.25 -1.74
N LYS A 108 10.49 -2.81 -1.13
CA LYS A 108 10.42 -3.04 0.32
C LYS A 108 11.53 -3.98 0.84
N TYR A 109 11.96 -4.95 0.04
CA TYR A 109 12.99 -5.91 0.43
C TYR A 109 14.41 -5.56 -0.05
N ARG A 110 14.57 -4.75 -1.10
CA ARG A 110 15.89 -4.28 -1.57
C ARG A 110 16.53 -3.28 -0.61
N ASN A 111 15.73 -2.41 0.00
CA ASN A 111 16.21 -1.34 0.89
C ASN A 111 16.27 -1.77 2.37
N ARG A 112 16.02 -3.05 2.67
CA ARG A 112 16.46 -3.70 3.91
C ARG A 112 17.84 -4.28 3.62
N THR A 113 18.89 -3.74 4.23
CA THR A 113 20.28 -4.22 4.14
C THR A 113 20.35 -5.76 4.11
N PRO A 114 21.20 -6.38 3.26
CA PRO A 114 21.40 -7.82 3.29
C PRO A 114 21.98 -8.21 4.65
N MET A 115 21.32 -9.13 5.35
CA MET A 115 21.97 -9.79 6.48
C MET A 115 23.12 -10.64 5.94
N VAL A 116 24.32 -10.05 6.01
CA VAL A 116 25.61 -10.73 6.18
C VAL A 116 26.09 -11.54 4.97
N ASN A 117 27.14 -11.03 4.32
CA ASN A 117 28.22 -11.86 3.81
C ASN A 117 28.67 -12.81 4.91
N ARG A 118 28.10 -14.01 5.00
CA ARG A 118 28.76 -15.10 5.72
C ARG A 118 29.82 -15.62 4.76
N PRO A 119 31.12 -15.60 5.11
CA PRO A 119 32.08 -16.35 4.33
C PRO A 119 31.56 -17.79 4.26
N ARG A 120 31.43 -18.33 3.04
CA ARG A 120 31.26 -19.77 2.86
C ARG A 120 32.40 -20.40 3.64
N THR A 121 32.09 -21.05 4.75
CA THR A 121 33.04 -21.94 5.40
C THR A 121 33.28 -23.03 4.38
N THR A 122 34.35 -22.91 3.62
CA THR A 122 34.88 -24.00 2.81
C THR A 122 35.23 -25.08 3.80
N ILE A 123 34.34 -26.05 3.99
CA ILE A 123 34.69 -27.31 4.65
C ILE A 123 35.66 -27.99 3.68
N SER A 124 36.95 -27.73 3.87
CA SER A 124 38.02 -28.52 3.31
C SER A 124 37.84 -29.94 3.83
N ARG A 125 37.31 -30.84 3.01
CA ARG A 125 37.44 -32.27 3.25
C ARG A 125 38.93 -32.61 3.15
N SER A 126 39.64 -32.63 4.28
CA SER A 126 40.91 -33.33 4.38
C SER A 126 40.65 -34.83 4.30
N LYS A 127 41.15 -35.46 3.22
CA LYS A 127 41.41 -36.90 3.20
C LYS A 127 42.50 -37.22 4.25
N SER A 128 42.29 -38.26 5.04
CA SER A 128 43.30 -39.04 5.77
C SER A 128 42.60 -40.30 6.28
N MET A 129 42.68 -41.43 5.56
CA MET A 129 43.56 -42.58 5.90
C MET A 129 43.28 -43.16 7.29
N THR A 130 42.50 -44.25 7.34
CA THR A 130 42.96 -45.62 7.64
C THR A 130 41.87 -46.62 7.26
#